data_AF-A0A517P2M4-F1
#
_entry.id   AF-A0A517P2M4-F1
#
_cell.length_a   1.000
_cell.length_b   1.000
_cell.length_c   1.000
_cell.angle_alpha   90.00
_cell.angle_beta   90.00
_cell.angle_gamma   90.00
#
_symmetry.space_group_name_H-M   'P 1'
#
loop_
_entity.id
_entity.type
_entity.pdbx_description
1 polymer ?
#
loop_
_entity_poly.entity_id
_entity_poly.type
_entity_poly.pdbx_seq_one_letter_code
_entity_poly.pdbx_strand_id
1 'polypeptide(L)'
;MLKRDRENIYPRMTPQERSAMELAIAEETAGMAQNIAAIGPAVARLESERRTFAALVAELRAAREAAGISLSEMATRTGIQKSALSRLENSKAPNPTLSTLQRYAAAIDMTLNVSLQPSRN
;
A
#
# COMPACT_ATOMS: atom_id res chain seq x y z
N MET A 1 -15.22 11.62 -55.52
CA MET A 1 -15.35 11.52 -54.05
C MET A 1 -14.35 10.47 -53.58
N LEU A 2 -13.12 10.88 -53.23
CA LEU A 2 -12.00 9.99 -52.92
C LEU A 2 -12.16 9.43 -51.51
N LYS A 3 -12.22 8.10 -51.40
CA LYS A 3 -12.22 7.38 -50.12
C LYS A 3 -10.84 7.56 -49.49
N ARG A 4 -10.78 8.15 -48.30
CA ARG A 4 -9.54 8.29 -47.53
C ARG A 4 -9.12 6.90 -47.04
N ASP A 5 -8.05 6.36 -47.63
CA ASP A 5 -7.36 5.19 -47.12
C ASP A 5 -6.88 5.48 -45.69
N ARG A 6 -7.43 4.75 -44.72
CA ARG A 6 -6.92 4.75 -43.34
C ARG A 6 -5.73 3.80 -43.28
N GLU A 7 -4.69 4.06 -44.08
CA GLU A 7 -3.48 3.27 -44.03
C GLU A 7 -2.60 3.74 -42.87
N ASN A 8 -2.44 2.83 -41.91
CA ASN A 8 -1.33 2.68 -40.96
C ASN A 8 -0.83 3.95 -40.24
N ILE A 9 -1.13 4.04 -38.94
CA ILE A 9 -0.65 5.12 -38.04
C ILE A 9 0.88 5.15 -37.94
N TYR A 10 1.55 4.03 -38.27
CA TYR A 10 3.00 3.93 -38.28
C TYR A 10 3.55 4.00 -39.70
N PRO A 11 4.60 4.82 -39.96
CA PRO A 11 5.24 4.90 -41.27
C PRO A 11 5.69 3.51 -41.76
N ARG A 12 5.71 3.30 -43.08
CA ARG A 12 6.27 2.07 -43.68
C ARG A 12 7.78 2.01 -43.39
N MET A 13 8.17 1.31 -42.34
CA MET A 13 9.56 1.08 -41.96
C MET A 13 10.22 0.04 -42.88
N THR A 14 11.45 0.34 -43.31
CA THR A 14 12.39 -0.59 -43.94
C THR A 14 12.76 -1.74 -42.99
N PRO A 15 13.27 -2.87 -43.51
CA PRO A 15 13.74 -3.98 -42.66
C PRO A 15 14.77 -3.54 -41.61
N GLN A 16 15.66 -2.61 -41.96
CA GLN A 16 16.68 -2.07 -41.06
C GLN A 16 16.06 -1.21 -39.95
N GLU A 17 15.11 -0.33 -40.28
CA GLU A 17 14.42 0.51 -39.28
C GLU A 17 13.56 -0.32 -38.32
N ARG A 18 12.93 -1.40 -38.82
CA ARG A 18 12.18 -2.33 -37.96
C ARG A 18 13.11 -3.03 -36.97
N SER A 19 14.25 -3.52 -37.44
CA SER A 19 15.24 -4.17 -36.57
C SER A 19 15.81 -3.20 -35.53
N ALA A 20 16.09 -1.95 -35.91
CA ALA A 20 16.52 -0.91 -34.96
C ALA A 20 15.44 -0.57 -33.92
N MET A 21 14.17 -0.48 -34.34
CA MET A 21 13.03 -0.27 -33.42
C MET A 21 12.87 -1.45 -32.45
N GLU A 22 12.96 -2.68 -32.95
CA GLU A 22 12.88 -3.90 -32.12
C GLU A 22 14.00 -3.95 -31.08
N LEU A 23 15.23 -3.59 -31.47
CA LEU A 23 16.37 -3.49 -30.55
C LEU A 23 16.14 -2.40 -29.50
N ALA A 24 15.66 -1.21 -29.90
CA ALA A 24 15.37 -0.12 -28.98
C ALA A 24 14.26 -0.50 -27.97
N ILE A 25 13.19 -1.17 -28.42
CA ILE A 25 12.15 -1.70 -27.54
C ILE A 25 12.71 -2.77 -26.61
N ALA A 26 13.56 -3.67 -27.11
CA ALA A 26 14.20 -4.70 -26.29
C ALA A 26 15.11 -4.09 -25.21
N GLU A 27 15.89 -3.07 -25.56
CA GLU A 27 16.73 -2.32 -24.61
C GLU A 27 15.88 -1.58 -23.57
N GLU A 28 14.83 -0.88 -23.99
CA GLU A 28 13.92 -0.15 -23.08
C GLU A 28 13.17 -1.11 -22.15
N THR A 29 12.66 -2.22 -22.67
CA THR A 29 11.97 -3.24 -21.87
C THR A 29 12.92 -3.95 -20.91
N ALA A 30 14.16 -4.22 -21.31
CA ALA A 30 15.19 -4.76 -20.43
C ALA A 30 15.53 -3.77 -19.30
N GLY A 31 15.69 -2.48 -19.62
CA GLY A 31 15.92 -1.42 -18.62
C GLY A 31 14.75 -1.28 -17.65
N MET A 32 13.51 -1.34 -18.14
CA MET A 32 12.30 -1.33 -17.31
C MET A 32 12.24 -2.55 -16.38
N ALA A 33 12.50 -3.74 -16.89
CA ALA A 33 12.51 -4.97 -16.10
C ALA A 33 13.57 -4.93 -15.00
N GLN A 34 14.77 -4.42 -15.31
CA GLN A 34 15.83 -4.19 -14.32
C GLN A 34 15.41 -3.19 -13.23
N ASN A 35 14.77 -2.08 -13.60
CA ASN A 35 14.27 -1.10 -12.64
C ASN A 35 13.19 -1.68 -11.72
N ILE A 36 12.25 -2.47 -12.26
CA ILE A 36 11.22 -3.15 -11.46
C ILE A 36 11.86 -4.16 -10.51
N ALA A 37 12.81 -4.97 -10.99
CA ALA A 37 13.52 -5.95 -10.18
C ALA A 37 14.30 -5.29 -9.03
N ALA A 38 14.92 -4.13 -9.28
CA ALA A 38 15.63 -3.36 -8.26
C ALA A 38 14.70 -2.81 -7.16
N ILE A 39 13.47 -2.41 -7.50
CA ILE A 39 12.50 -1.83 -6.56
C ILE A 39 11.70 -2.91 -5.81
N GLY A 40 11.54 -4.09 -6.41
CA GLY A 40 10.75 -5.20 -5.87
C GLY A 40 10.99 -5.50 -4.37
N PRO A 41 12.25 -5.66 -3.91
CA PRO A 41 12.54 -5.90 -2.49
C PRO A 41 12.07 -4.78 -1.56
N ALA A 42 12.22 -3.51 -1.96
CA ALA A 42 11.77 -2.37 -1.17
C ALA A 42 10.24 -2.32 -1.06
N VAL A 43 9.54 -2.60 -2.17
CA VAL A 43 8.08 -2.71 -2.20
C VAL A 43 7.61 -3.86 -1.31
N ALA A 44 8.26 -5.03 -1.40
CA ALA A 44 7.93 -6.17 -0.55
C ALA A 44 8.08 -5.85 0.95
N ARG A 45 9.12 -5.10 1.34
CA ARG A 45 9.33 -4.63 2.72
C ARG A 45 8.21 -3.70 3.16
N LEU A 46 7.89 -2.66 2.38
CA LEU A 46 6.80 -1.73 2.69
C LEU A 46 5.45 -2.44 2.81
N GLU A 47 5.17 -3.39 1.93
CA GLU A 47 3.97 -4.20 2.01
C GLU A 47 3.95 -5.10 3.25
N SER A 48 5.10 -5.62 3.68
CA SER A 48 5.19 -6.37 4.94
C SER A 48 4.91 -5.50 6.16
N GLU A 49 5.49 -4.29 6.22
CA GLU A 49 5.24 -3.32 7.30
C GLU A 49 3.76 -2.93 7.35
N ARG A 50 3.16 -2.65 6.18
CA ARG A 50 1.73 -2.35 6.06
C ARG A 50 0.85 -3.49 6.56
N ARG A 51 1.19 -4.74 6.23
CA ARG A 51 0.46 -5.91 6.73
C ARG A 51 0.53 -6.02 8.25
N THR A 52 1.70 -5.77 8.84
CA THR A 52 1.86 -5.76 10.31
C THR A 52 0.97 -4.70 10.96
N PHE A 53 0.98 -3.46 10.46
CA PHE A 53 0.10 -2.42 11.00
C PHE A 53 -1.39 -2.72 10.78
N ALA A 54 -1.76 -3.26 9.63
CA ALA A 54 -3.14 -3.65 9.34
C ALA A 54 -3.65 -4.73 10.31
N ALA A 55 -2.82 -5.74 10.60
CA ALA A 55 -3.16 -6.79 11.57
C ALA A 55 -3.38 -6.21 12.97
N LEU A 56 -2.44 -5.37 13.44
CA LEU A 56 -2.55 -4.75 14.78
C LEU A 56 -3.79 -3.85 14.90
N VAL A 57 -4.09 -3.05 13.88
CA VAL A 57 -5.29 -2.20 13.87
C VAL A 57 -6.57 -3.04 13.83
N ALA A 58 -6.57 -4.16 13.11
CA ALA A 58 -7.71 -5.08 13.10
C ALA A 58 -7.95 -5.70 14.49
N GLU A 59 -6.91 -6.06 15.23
CA GLU A 59 -7.02 -6.53 16.62
C GLU A 59 -7.61 -5.46 17.55
N LEU A 60 -7.11 -4.22 17.45
CA LEU A 60 -7.64 -3.09 18.22
C LEU A 60 -9.11 -2.80 17.89
N ARG A 61 -9.49 -2.91 16.61
CA ARG A 61 -10.88 -2.78 16.17
C ARG A 61 -11.75 -3.88 16.77
N ALA A 62 -11.33 -5.13 16.66
CA ALA A 62 -12.08 -6.26 17.19
C ALA A 62 -12.28 -6.13 18.71
N ALA A 63 -11.24 -5.71 19.44
CA ALA A 63 -11.32 -5.44 20.87
C ALA A 63 -12.30 -4.30 21.20
N ARG A 64 -12.27 -3.20 20.43
CA ARG A 64 -13.24 -2.10 20.56
C ARG A 64 -14.68 -2.59 20.37
N GLU A 65 -14.91 -3.38 19.32
CA GLU A 65 -16.23 -3.93 18.98
C GLU A 65 -16.72 -4.90 20.07
N ALA A 66 -15.85 -5.75 20.60
CA ALA A 66 -16.16 -6.65 21.71
C ALA A 66 -16.50 -5.90 23.01
N ALA A 67 -15.88 -4.75 23.25
CA ALA A 67 -16.21 -3.87 24.38
C ALA A 67 -17.51 -3.05 24.17
N GLY A 68 -18.16 -3.15 23.00
CA GLY A 68 -19.37 -2.38 22.68
C GLY A 68 -19.14 -0.88 22.49
N ILE A 69 -17.88 -0.44 22.37
CA ILE A 69 -17.53 0.99 22.30
C ILE A 69 -17.70 1.48 20.86
N SER A 70 -18.53 2.50 20.65
CA SER A 70 -18.72 3.08 19.32
C SER A 70 -17.53 3.95 18.87
N LEU A 71 -17.39 4.17 17.56
CA LEU A 71 -16.41 5.14 17.03
C LEU A 71 -16.62 6.57 17.54
N SER A 72 -17.87 6.96 17.82
CA SER A 72 -18.17 8.27 18.40
C SER A 72 -17.65 8.36 19.84
N GLU A 73 -17.81 7.30 20.61
CA GLU A 73 -17.33 7.23 21.98
C GLU A 73 -15.80 7.16 22.03
N MET A 74 -15.17 6.38 21.13
CA MET A 74 -13.72 6.41 20.94
C MET A 74 -13.20 7.80 20.64
N ALA A 75 -13.92 8.60 19.84
CA ALA A 75 -13.51 9.97 19.56
C ALA A 75 -13.44 10.82 20.83
N THR A 76 -14.42 10.66 21.73
CA THR A 76 -14.43 11.31 23.04
C THR A 76 -13.30 10.82 23.94
N ARG A 77 -13.13 9.49 24.06
CA ARG A 77 -12.12 8.88 24.95
C ARG A 77 -10.69 9.16 24.51
N THR A 78 -10.44 9.08 23.19
CA THR A 78 -9.09 9.23 22.64
C THR A 78 -8.75 10.68 22.31
N GLY A 79 -9.72 11.55 22.03
CA GLY A 79 -9.52 12.86 21.41
C GLY A 79 -9.14 12.79 19.92
N ILE A 80 -9.30 11.64 19.26
CA ILE A 80 -9.07 11.47 17.81
C ILE A 80 -10.41 11.70 17.10
N GLN A 81 -10.40 12.41 15.97
CA GLN A 81 -11.63 12.59 15.18
C GLN A 81 -12.23 11.25 14.75
N LYS A 82 -13.56 11.11 14.82
CA LYS A 82 -14.30 9.91 14.38
C LYS A 82 -13.95 9.49 12.94
N SER A 83 -13.78 10.45 12.03
CA SER A 83 -13.37 10.19 10.64
C SER A 83 -11.95 9.64 10.55
N ALA A 84 -11.03 10.09 11.40
CA ALA A 84 -9.67 9.58 11.47
C ALA A 84 -9.63 8.16 12.07
N LEU A 85 -10.43 7.89 13.10
CA LEU A 85 -10.61 6.53 13.65
C LEU A 85 -11.21 5.58 12.61
N SER A 86 -12.25 6.02 11.90
CA SER A 86 -12.86 5.22 10.82
C SER A 86 -11.85 4.92 9.71
N ARG A 87 -11.04 5.90 9.28
CA ARG A 87 -9.97 5.67 8.31
C ARG A 87 -8.91 4.72 8.85
N LEU A 88 -8.52 4.86 10.12
CA LEU A 88 -7.56 3.95 10.75
C LEU A 88 -8.07 2.51 10.68
N GLU A 89 -9.31 2.25 11.10
CA GLU A 89 -9.93 0.92 11.18
C GLU A 89 -10.30 0.27 9.84
N ASN A 90 -10.36 1.04 8.74
CA ASN A 90 -10.82 0.55 7.44
C ASN A 90 -9.80 0.74 6.31
N SER A 91 -8.65 1.39 6.56
CA SER A 91 -7.60 1.55 5.54
C SER A 91 -6.93 0.22 5.21
N LYS A 92 -6.64 -0.02 3.93
CA LYS A 92 -5.79 -1.14 3.49
C LYS A 92 -4.32 -0.95 3.85
N ALA A 93 -3.91 0.28 4.10
CA ALA A 93 -2.54 0.64 4.45
C ALA A 93 -2.58 1.68 5.60
N PRO A 94 -2.92 1.26 6.83
CA PRO A 94 -2.88 2.15 7.97
C PRO A 94 -1.42 2.48 8.32
N ASN A 95 -1.17 3.73 8.70
CA ASN A 95 0.13 4.21 9.15
C ASN A 95 0.00 4.99 10.48
N PRO A 96 -0.39 4.32 11.57
CA PRO A 96 -0.52 4.97 12.87
C PRO A 96 0.84 5.21 13.52
N THR A 97 0.94 6.25 14.34
CA THR A 97 2.06 6.39 15.26
C THR A 97 1.90 5.41 16.44
N LEU A 98 3.00 5.08 17.13
CA LEU A 98 2.92 4.30 18.37
C LEU A 98 2.02 4.98 19.42
N SER A 99 2.09 6.31 19.52
CA SER A 99 1.24 7.10 20.42
C SER A 99 -0.26 6.95 20.07
N THR A 100 -0.61 6.90 18.79
CA THR A 100 -1.98 6.63 18.34
C THR A 100 -2.45 5.25 18.81
N LEU A 101 -1.62 4.23 18.66
CA LEU A 101 -1.93 2.86 19.07
C LEU A 101 -2.10 2.76 20.60
N GLN A 102 -1.22 3.39 21.37
CA GLN A 102 -1.31 3.44 22.83
C GLN A 102 -2.58 4.15 23.32
N ARG A 103 -2.91 5.32 22.74
CA ARG A 103 -4.16 6.04 23.07
C ARG A 103 -5.39 5.22 22.73
N TYR A 104 -5.37 4.53 21.60
CA TYR A 104 -6.47 3.67 21.19
C TYR A 104 -6.65 2.53 22.20
N ALA A 105 -5.58 1.79 22.53
CA ALA A 105 -5.62 0.70 23.49
C ALA A 105 -6.11 1.17 24.87
N ALA A 106 -5.60 2.29 25.37
CA ALA A 106 -6.03 2.85 26.65
C ALA A 106 -7.52 3.22 26.67
N ALA A 107 -8.07 3.72 25.56
CA ALA A 107 -9.49 4.09 25.48
C ALA A 107 -10.45 2.89 25.50
N ILE A 108 -9.94 1.68 25.23
CA ILE A 108 -10.68 0.42 25.33
C ILE A 108 -10.26 -0.40 26.55
N ASP A 109 -9.65 0.25 27.56
CA ASP A 109 -9.19 -0.35 28.82
C ASP A 109 -8.16 -1.49 28.60
N MET A 110 -7.33 -1.37 27.57
CA MET A 110 -6.24 -2.30 27.23
C MET A 110 -4.87 -1.63 27.30
N THR A 111 -3.83 -2.46 27.42
CA THR A 111 -2.43 -2.01 27.41
C THR A 111 -1.70 -2.57 26.19
N LEU A 112 -1.04 -1.70 25.42
CA LEU A 112 -0.17 -2.11 24.33
C LEU A 112 1.20 -2.53 24.88
N ASN A 113 1.52 -3.82 24.83
CA ASN A 113 2.83 -4.35 25.19
C ASN A 113 3.64 -4.65 23.92
N VAL A 114 4.85 -4.11 23.84
CA VAL A 114 5.79 -4.33 22.73
C VAL A 114 7.02 -5.04 23.28
N SER A 115 7.34 -6.21 22.72
CA SER A 115 8.52 -6.98 23.09
C SER A 115 9.37 -7.31 21.85
N LEU A 116 10.68 -7.43 22.05
CA LEU A 116 11.61 -7.88 21.02
C LEU A 116 11.82 -9.39 21.15
N GLN A 117 11.82 -10.09 20.02
CA GLN A 117 12.11 -11.52 19.95
C GLN A 117 13.32 -11.73 19.03
N PRO A 118 14.17 -12.74 19.29
CA PRO A 118 15.24 -13.09 18.36
C PRO A 118 14.68 -13.38 16.97
N SER A 119 15.23 -12.73 15.95
CA SER A 119 14.93 -13.06 14.56
C SER A 119 15.60 -14.40 14.26
N ARG A 120 14.80 -15.48 14.13
CA ARG A 120 15.31 -16.71 13.52
C ARG A 120 15.44 -16.43 12.04
N ASN A 121 16.69 -16.23 11.61
CA ASN A 121 17.07 -16.24 10.19
C ASN A 121 17.03 -17.68 9.68
#